data_AF-A0A352N4Z3-F1
#
_entry.id   AF-A0A352N4Z3-F1
#
_cell.length_a   1.000
_cell.length_b   1.000
_cell.length_c   1.000
_cell.angle_alpha   90.00
_cell.angle_beta   90.00
_cell.angle_gamma   90.00
#
_symmetry.space_group_name_H-M   'P 1'
#
loop_
_entity.id
_entity.type
_entity.pdbx_description
1 polymer ?
#
loop_
_entity_poly.entity_id
_entity_poly.type
_entity_poly.pdbx_seq_one_letter_code
_entity_poly.pdbx_strand_id
1 'polypeptide(L)' 'MSANVKEITENVLALPKRSRAILAELILDTIDETSEPLDNEQAWIEEARKRDKELSTGKVKCRTHKEIVSAAYEAIG' A
#
# COMPACT_ATOMS: atom_id res chain seq x y z
N MET A 1 2.75 26.46 5.53
CA MET A 1 2.72 26.34 4.06
C MET A 1 3.81 27.22 3.49
N SER A 2 4.66 26.70 2.59
CA SER A 2 5.60 27.57 1.88
C SER A 2 4.82 28.57 1.04
N ALA A 3 5.36 29.76 0.80
CA ALA A 3 4.71 30.79 -0.02
C ALA A 3 4.22 30.25 -1.38
N ASN A 4 4.96 29.27 -1.92
CA ASN A 4 4.68 28.59 -3.17
C ASN A 4 3.34 27.80 -3.16
N VAL A 5 3.01 27.09 -2.08
CA VAL A 5 1.77 26.29 -2.01
C VAL A 5 0.51 27.17 -2.03
N LYS A 6 0.58 28.34 -1.38
CA LYS A 6 -0.55 29.27 -1.34
C LYS A 6 -0.85 29.85 -2.73
N GLU A 7 0.18 30.30 -3.44
CA GLU A 7 0.07 30.83 -4.79
C GLU A 7 -0.45 29.78 -5.78
N ILE A 8 0.08 28.54 -5.72
CA ILE A 8 -0.42 27.42 -6.54
C ILE A 8 -1.91 27.19 -6.27
N THR A 9 -2.32 27.19 -5.00
CA THR A 9 -3.73 26.96 -4.62
C THR A 9 -4.65 28.01 -5.22
N GLU A 10 -4.28 29.29 -5.10
CA GLU A 10 -5.05 30.41 -5.66
C GLU A 10 -5.18 30.30 -7.18
N ASN A 11 -4.07 29.99 -7.88
CA ASN A 11 -4.05 29.80 -9.32
C ASN A 11 -4.92 28.61 -9.77
N VAL A 12 -4.88 27.49 -9.05
CA VAL A 12 -5.69 26.30 -9.36
C VAL A 12 -7.17 26.57 -9.14
N LEU A 13 -7.54 27.27 -8.06
CA LEU A 13 -8.94 27.59 -7.76
C LEU A 13 -9.54 28.58 -8.75
N ALA A 14 -8.73 29.43 -9.39
CA ALA A 14 -9.17 30.35 -10.44
C ALA A 14 -9.51 29.65 -11.77
N LEU A 15 -9.12 28.39 -11.97
CA LEU A 15 -9.36 27.67 -13.22
C LEU A 15 -10.84 27.27 -13.40
N PRO A 16 -11.30 27.15 -14.67
CA PRO A 16 -12.60 26.57 -14.97
C PRO A 16 -12.76 25.17 -14.38
N LYS A 17 -13.99 24.79 -14.01
CA LYS A 17 -14.31 23.51 -13.37
C LYS A 17 -13.70 22.30 -14.09
N ARG A 18 -13.73 22.28 -15.43
CA ARG A 18 -13.16 21.19 -16.24
C ARG A 18 -11.64 21.07 -16.08
N SER A 19 -10.92 22.20 -16.11
CA SER A 19 -9.47 22.23 -15.94
C SER A 19 -9.05 21.82 -14.53
N ARG A 20 -9.84 22.21 -13.50
CA ARG A 20 -9.62 21.74 -12.12
C ARG A 20 -9.79 20.24 -11.98
N ALA A 21 -10.79 19.65 -12.63
CA ALA A 21 -11.00 18.20 -12.60
C ALA A 21 -9.83 17.44 -13.23
N ILE A 22 -9.35 17.90 -14.39
CA ILE A 22 -8.18 17.31 -15.07
C ILE A 22 -6.93 17.42 -14.18
N LEU A 23 -6.71 18.58 -13.55
CA LEU A 23 -5.54 18.76 -12.68
C LEU A 23 -5.63 17.88 -11.42
N ALA A 24 -6.82 17.72 -10.85
CA ALA A 24 -7.03 16.84 -9.70
C ALA A 24 -6.71 15.37 -10.06
N GLU A 25 -7.14 14.91 -11.22
CA GLU A 25 -6.82 13.57 -11.75
C GLU A 25 -5.31 13.39 -11.91
N LEU A 26 -4.62 14.32 -12.57
CA LEU A 26 -3.16 14.26 -12.72
C LEU A 26 -2.40 14.26 -11.39
N ILE A 27 -2.87 15.02 -10.39
CA ILE A 27 -2.25 15.03 -9.06
C ILE A 27 -2.49 13.69 -8.36
N LEU A 28 -3.70 13.14 -8.45
CA LEU A 28 -3.99 11.82 -7.88
C LEU A 28 -3.12 10.74 -8.52
N ASP A 29 -2.92 10.76 -9.84
CA ASP A 29 -2.03 9.82 -10.52
C ASP A 29 -0.59 9.86 -9.97
N THR A 30 -0.08 11.05 -9.61
CA THR A 30 1.27 11.17 -9.00
C THR A 30 1.34 10.70 -7.55
N ILE A 31 0.21 10.54 -6.88
CA ILE A 31 0.11 10.03 -5.51
C ILE A 31 -0.15 8.52 -5.53
N ASP A 32 -0.95 8.06 -6.50
CA ASP A 32 -1.26 6.65 -6.77
C ASP A 32 -0.13 5.92 -7.50
N GLU A 33 0.85 6.65 -8.04
CA GLU A 33 2.24 6.17 -8.05
C GLU A 33 2.68 5.99 -6.59
N THR A 34 2.13 4.97 -5.95
CA THR A 34 2.76 4.29 -4.83
C THR A 34 4.09 3.80 -5.37
N SER A 35 5.09 4.67 -5.23
CA SER A 35 6.44 4.33 -4.87
C SER A 35 6.36 3.45 -3.61
N GLU A 36 5.84 2.23 -3.73
CA GLU A 36 6.59 1.15 -3.13
C GLU A 36 7.92 1.19 -3.88
N PRO A 37 9.03 1.62 -3.26
CA PRO A 37 10.32 1.48 -3.91
C PRO A 37 10.40 0.04 -4.40
N LEU A 38 10.95 -0.20 -5.59
CA LEU A 38 11.20 -1.56 -6.11
C LEU A 38 11.88 -2.48 -5.07
N ASP A 39 12.59 -1.86 -4.12
CA ASP A 39 13.14 -2.45 -2.90
C ASP A 39 12.10 -3.20 -2.03
N ASN A 40 10.89 -2.65 -1.85
CA ASN A 40 9.82 -3.31 -1.09
C ASN A 40 9.35 -4.58 -1.78
N GLU A 41 9.11 -4.56 -3.10
CA GLU A 41 8.66 -5.75 -3.83
C GLU A 41 9.72 -6.86 -3.75
N GLN A 42 10.99 -6.51 -3.93
CA GLN A 42 12.09 -7.45 -3.82
C GLN A 42 12.24 -7.99 -2.38
N ALA A 43 12.10 -7.14 -1.36
CA ALA A 43 12.12 -7.55 0.04
C ALA A 43 10.96 -8.49 0.39
N TRP A 44 9.76 -8.24 -0.15
CA TRP A 44 8.61 -9.13 0.00
C TRP A 44 8.83 -10.49 -0.68
N ILE A 45 9.43 -10.51 -1.88
CA ILE A 45 9.78 -11.76 -2.58
C ILE A 45 10.80 -12.57 -1.76
N GLU A 46 11.80 -11.91 -1.18
CA GLU A 46 12.81 -12.56 -0.35
C GLU A 46 12.22 -13.14 0.94
N GLU A 47 11.36 -12.40 1.63
CA GLU A 47 10.68 -12.89 2.83
C GLU A 47 9.72 -14.05 2.49
N ALA A 48 9.03 -14.00 1.35
CA ALA A 48 8.19 -15.10 0.88
C ALA A 48 9.00 -16.39 0.63
N ARG A 49 10.14 -16.28 -0.07
CA ARG A 49 11.06 -17.42 -0.30
C ARG A 49 11.61 -17.98 1.00
N LYS A 50 11.99 -17.12 1.93
CA LYS A 50 12.45 -17.53 3.27
C LYS A 50 11.35 -18.30 4.01
N ARG A 51 10.13 -17.77 4.05
CA ARG A 51 8.96 -18.43 4.68
C ARG A 51 8.67 -19.79 4.07
N ASP A 52 8.67 -19.91 2.74
CA ASP A 52 8.48 -21.18 2.05
C ASP A 52 9.56 -22.21 2.43
N LYS A 53 10.82 -21.79 2.50
CA LYS A 53 11.92 -22.64 2.97
C LYS A 53 11.73 -23.08 4.43
N GLU A 54 11.32 -22.18 5.31
CA GLU A 54 11.07 -22.49 6.73
C GLU A 54 9.94 -23.50 6.93
N LEU A 55 8.88 -23.40 6.11
CA LEU A 55 7.76 -24.33 6.09
C LEU A 55 8.16 -25.69 5.52
N SER A 56 8.80 -25.71 4.35
CA SER A 56 9.18 -26.95 3.65
C SER A 56 10.25 -27.77 4.38
N THR A 57 11.16 -27.10 5.09
CA THR A 57 12.19 -27.78 5.91
C THR A 57 11.69 -28.22 7.29
N GLY A 58 10.45 -27.88 7.66
CA GLY A 58 9.90 -28.15 8.99
C GLY A 58 10.59 -27.38 10.12
N LYS A 59 11.37 -26.33 9.79
CA LYS A 59 12.02 -25.45 10.77
C LYS A 59 10.99 -24.74 11.65
N VAL A 60 9.80 -24.49 11.10
CA VAL A 60 8.67 -23.87 11.82
C VAL A 60 7.58 -24.91 12.06
N LYS A 61 7.07 -24.94 13.29
CA LYS A 61 5.88 -25.74 13.62
C LYS A 61 4.62 -25.04 13.12
N CYS A 62 4.05 -25.55 12.05
CA CYS A 62 2.80 -25.04 11.50
C CYS A 62 1.61 -25.36 12.42
N ARG A 63 0.57 -24.54 12.33
CA ARG A 63 -0.74 -24.85 12.89
C ARG A 63 -1.56 -25.62 11.86
N THR A 64 -2.34 -26.57 12.34
CA THR A 64 -3.31 -27.30 11.53
C THR A 64 -4.45 -26.38 11.09
N HIS A 65 -5.12 -26.76 10.00
CA HIS A 65 -6.31 -26.06 9.52
C HIS A 65 -7.35 -25.85 10.64
N LYS A 66 -7.61 -26.87 11.46
CA LYS A 66 -8.56 -26.82 12.58
C LYS A 66 -8.15 -25.77 13.62
N GLU A 67 -6.88 -25.72 13.99
CA GLU A 67 -6.37 -24.74 14.96
C GLU A 67 -6.46 -23.30 14.44
N ILE A 68 -6.26 -23.10 13.14
CA ILE A 68 -6.38 -21.77 12.51
C ILE A 68 -7.84 -21.32 12.49
N VAL A 69 -8.74 -22.18 12.03
CA VAL A 69 -10.17 -21.84 11.91
C VAL A 69 -10.80 -21.58 13.28
N SER A 70 -10.49 -22.38 14.30
CA SER A 70 -11.00 -22.15 15.67
C SER A 70 -10.59 -20.78 16.21
N ALA A 71 -9.31 -20.45 16.11
CA ALA A 71 -8.80 -19.18 16.62
C ALA A 71 -9.37 -17.96 15.85
N ALA A 72 -9.65 -18.11 14.56
CA ALA A 72 -10.30 -17.05 13.78
C ALA A 72 -11.74 -16.78 14.27
N TYR A 73 -12.52 -17.83 14.53
CA TYR A 73 -13.88 -17.69 15.08
C TYR A 73 -13.87 -17.11 16.51
N GLU A 74 -12.92 -17.51 17.35
CA GLU A 74 -12.75 -16.96 18.71
C GLU A 74 -12.36 -15.48 18.73
N ALA A 75 -11.67 -14.98 17.69
CA ALA A 75 -11.23 -13.59 17.65
C ALA A 75 -12.32 -12.58 17.23
N ILE A 76 -13.40 -13.07 16.62
CA ILE A 76 -14.50 -12.23 16.09
C ILE A 76 -15.82 -12.38 16.89
N GLY A 77 -15.89 -13.36 17.80
CA GLY A 77 -17.03 -13.60 18.69
C GLY A 77 -16.83 -12.93 20.04
#